data_AF-A0A483VVV2-F1
#
_entry.id   AF-A0A483VVV2-F1
#
_cell.length_a   1.000
_cell.length_b   1.000
_cell.length_c   1.000
_cell.angle_alpha   90.00
_cell.angle_beta   90.00
_cell.angle_gamma   90.00
#
_symmetry.space_group_name_H-M   'P 1'
#
loop_
_entity.id
_entity.type
_entity.pdbx_description
1 polymer ?
#
loop_
_entity_poly.entity_id
_entity_poly.type
_entity_poly.pdbx_seq_one_letter_code
_entity_poly.pdbx_strand_id
1 'polypeptide(L)'
;MQRILCVHQGAELYGSDRSFASAVNGLKKTNKVDVVLPFNGELVEYLDKNNGQIWFNSNGILRKKDVKKTQNFLFNTVRGVKYYLHLYKRYDVIYINTV
;
A
#
# COMPACT_ATOMS: atom_id res chain seq x y z
N MET A 1 1.74 9.83 19.23
CA MET A 1 1.35 8.63 18.44
C MET A 1 0.76 9.12 17.12
N GLN A 2 1.41 8.85 16.00
CA GLN A 2 0.94 9.28 14.68
C GLN A 2 0.07 8.18 14.03
N ARG A 3 -0.81 8.58 13.10
CA ARG A 3 -1.50 7.67 12.18
C ARG A 3 -0.72 7.63 10.87
N ILE A 4 -0.12 6.48 10.58
CA ILE A 4 0.73 6.29 9.41
C ILE A 4 0.00 5.38 8.42
N LEU A 5 0.05 5.73 7.13
CA LEU A 5 -0.37 4.86 6.05
C LEU A 5 0.86 4.33 5.32
N CYS A 6 1.02 3.01 5.28
CA CYS A 6 2.07 2.35 4.52
C CYS A 6 1.48 1.74 3.25
N VAL A 7 2.03 2.08 2.08
CA VAL A 7 1.55 1.56 0.78
C VAL A 7 2.68 0.80 0.10
N HIS A 8 2.37 -0.37 -0.46
CA HIS A 8 3.32 -1.17 -1.22
C HIS A 8 2.72 -1.70 -2.53
N GLN A 9 3.57 -1.92 -3.53
CA GLN A 9 3.18 -2.41 -4.85
C GLN A 9 3.28 -3.95 -4.99
N GLY A 10 3.90 -4.62 -4.04
CA GLY A 10 4.01 -6.07 -3.96
C GLY A 10 3.24 -6.61 -2.76
N ALA A 11 2.92 -7.90 -2.80
CA ALA A 11 2.42 -8.64 -1.65
C ALA A 11 2.92 -10.10 -1.64
N GLU A 12 3.93 -10.40 -2.45
CA GLU A 12 4.62 -11.67 -2.50
C GLU A 12 5.61 -11.75 -1.31
N LEU A 13 6.88 -12.06 -1.55
CA LEU A 13 7.92 -12.03 -0.51
C LEU A 13 9.30 -11.71 -1.09
N TYR A 14 9.31 -10.89 -2.15
CA TYR A 14 10.54 -10.44 -2.81
C TYR A 14 11.31 -9.46 -1.92
N GLY A 15 12.51 -9.06 -2.34
CA GLY A 15 13.43 -8.28 -1.49
C GLY A 15 12.82 -6.99 -0.94
N SER A 16 12.06 -6.26 -1.77
CA SER A 16 11.35 -5.05 -1.34
C SER A 16 10.26 -5.32 -0.31
N ASP A 17 9.55 -6.44 -0.47
CA ASP A 17 8.42 -6.83 0.36
C ASP A 17 8.92 -7.12 1.78
N ARG A 18 10.07 -7.81 1.89
CA ARG A 18 10.73 -8.07 3.18
C ARG A 18 11.21 -6.79 3.86
N SER A 19 11.79 -5.87 3.08
CA SER A 19 12.22 -4.57 3.59
C SER A 19 11.02 -3.74 4.06
N PHE A 20 9.93 -3.76 3.30
CA PHE A 20 8.66 -3.13 3.67
C PHE A 20 8.09 -3.72 4.96
N ALA A 21 8.05 -5.05 5.11
CA ALA A 21 7.59 -5.70 6.34
C ALA A 21 8.41 -5.27 7.56
N SER A 22 9.74 -5.26 7.44
CA SER A 22 10.63 -4.80 8.51
C SER A 22 10.34 -3.36 8.93
N ALA A 23 10.20 -2.44 7.96
CA ALA A 23 9.87 -1.05 8.22
C ALA A 23 8.50 -0.89 8.89
N VAL A 24 7.46 -1.52 8.36
CA VAL A 24 6.09 -1.45 8.91
C VAL A 24 6.04 -1.98 10.35
N ASN A 25 6.66 -3.13 10.60
CA ASN A 25 6.68 -3.73 11.94
C ASN A 25 7.45 -2.85 12.94
N GLY A 26 8.52 -2.18 12.49
CA GLY A 26 9.22 -1.17 13.28
C GLY A 26 8.32 0.02 13.65
N LEU A 27 7.62 0.58 12.66
CA LEU A 27 6.73 1.73 12.85
C LEU A 27 5.54 1.42 13.77
N LYS A 28 4.99 0.19 13.70
CA LYS A 28 3.86 -0.27 14.51
C LYS A 28 4.13 -0.30 16.02
N LYS A 29 5.40 -0.40 16.42
CA LYS A 29 5.80 -0.41 17.85
C LYS A 29 5.38 0.85 18.60
N THR A 30 5.30 1.99 17.92
CA THR A 30 5.02 3.30 18.56
C THR A 30 3.90 4.09 17.88
N ASN A 31 3.41 3.65 16.73
CA ASN A 31 2.42 4.34 15.92
C ASN A 31 1.28 3.43 15.49
N LYS A 32 0.13 4.04 15.17
CA LYS A 32 -0.99 3.32 14.55
C LYS A 32 -0.76 3.29 13.04
N VAL A 33 -0.55 2.10 12.47
CA VAL A 33 -0.11 1.93 11.08
C VAL A 33 -1.10 1.10 10.29
N ASP A 34 -1.78 1.74 9.35
CA ASP A 34 -2.60 1.05 8.36
C ASP A 34 -1.76 0.74 7.12
N VAL A 35 -2.02 -0.39 6.47
CA VAL A 35 -1.28 -0.88 5.30
C VAL A 35 -2.22 -1.05 4.12
N VAL A 36 -1.79 -0.62 2.93
CA VAL A 36 -2.46 -0.95 1.66
C VAL A 36 -1.54 -1.76 0.78
N LEU A 37 -2.01 -2.96 0.42
CA LEU A 37 -1.37 -3.89 -0.51
C LEU A 37 -2.25 -4.07 -1.76
N PRO A 38 -1.72 -4.52 -2.90
CA PRO A 38 -2.54 -4.73 -4.10
C PRO A 38 -3.46 -5.95 -4.02
N PHE A 39 -3.08 -6.98 -3.28
CA PHE A 39 -3.80 -8.24 -3.10
C PHE A 39 -3.32 -8.95 -1.83
N ASN A 40 -4.04 -9.99 -1.41
CA ASN A 40 -3.67 -10.83 -0.28
C ASN A 40 -2.64 -11.87 -0.72
N GLY A 41 -1.37 -11.69 -0.31
CA GLY A 41 -0.27 -12.59 -0.62
C GLY A 41 0.61 -12.87 0.60
N GLU A 42 1.72 -13.58 0.39
CA GLU A 42 2.61 -14.08 1.46
C GLU A 42 3.11 -12.98 2.42
N LEU A 43 3.34 -11.76 1.93
CA LEU A 43 3.77 -10.61 2.75
C LEU A 43 2.86 -10.37 3.95
N VAL A 44 1.56 -10.65 3.82
CA VAL A 44 0.55 -10.41 4.88
C VAL A 44 0.85 -11.22 6.14
N GLU A 45 1.49 -12.38 6.01
CA GLU A 45 1.87 -13.23 7.14
C GLU A 45 3.02 -12.63 7.96
N TYR A 46 3.84 -11.78 7.34
CA TYR A 46 5.01 -11.16 7.95
C TYR A 46 4.70 -9.78 8.54
N LEU A 47 3.50 -9.26 8.33
CA LEU A 47 3.06 -7.99 8.90
C LEU A 47 2.42 -8.20 10.27
N ASP A 48 2.86 -7.40 11.24
CA ASP A 48 2.20 -7.32 12.53
C ASP A 48 0.76 -6.80 12.33
N LYS A 49 -0.21 -7.62 12.71
CA LYS A 49 -1.65 -7.34 12.55
C LYS A 49 -2.18 -6.45 13.68
N ASN A 50 -1.35 -6.15 14.68
CA ASN A 50 -1.71 -5.25 15.77
C ASN A 50 -1.56 -3.78 15.35
N ASN A 51 -2.28 -2.92 16.08
CA ASN A 51 -2.18 -1.47 15.99
C ASN A 51 -2.38 -0.87 14.57
N GLY A 52 -3.36 -1.40 13.83
CA GLY A 52 -3.78 -0.87 12.52
C GLY A 52 -4.49 -1.93 11.68
N GLN A 53 -4.80 -1.59 10.43
CA GLN A 53 -5.53 -2.46 9.51
C GLN A 53 -4.71 -2.74 8.24
N ILE A 54 -4.96 -3.87 7.59
CA ILE A 54 -4.39 -4.20 6.28
C ILE A 54 -5.53 -4.22 5.26
N TRP A 55 -5.42 -3.42 4.22
CA TRP A 55 -6.40 -3.31 3.14
C TRP A 55 -5.80 -3.71 1.81
N PHE A 56 -6.67 -4.15 0.91
CA PHE A 56 -6.29 -4.58 -0.43
C PHE A 56 -6.91 -3.65 -1.47
N ASN A 57 -6.06 -3.00 -2.28
CA ASN A 57 -6.47 -2.15 -3.37
C ASN A 57 -5.48 -2.17 -4.54
N SER A 58 -5.84 -2.88 -5.60
CA SER A 58 -5.05 -2.98 -6.83
C SER A 58 -5.03 -1.69 -7.67
N ASN A 59 -5.91 -0.72 -7.42
CA ASN A 59 -5.97 0.54 -8.19
C ASN A 59 -4.77 1.47 -7.91
N GLY A 60 -3.92 1.15 -6.93
CA GLY A 60 -2.68 1.90 -6.65
C GLY A 60 -1.52 1.53 -7.57
N ILE A 61 -1.67 0.49 -8.38
CA ILE A 61 -0.61 0.01 -9.27
C ILE A 61 -1.01 0.23 -10.72
N LEU A 62 -0.24 1.07 -11.41
CA LEU A 62 -0.37 1.26 -12.85
C LEU A 62 0.61 0.33 -13.57
N ARG A 63 0.09 -0.68 -14.28
CA ARG A 63 0.94 -1.62 -15.01
C ARG A 63 1.08 -1.18 -16.46
N LYS A 64 2.31 -1.20 -16.99
CA LYS A 64 2.60 -0.87 -18.39
C LYS A 64 1.77 -1.69 -19.39
N LYS A 65 1.46 -2.95 -19.06
CA LYS A 65 0.63 -3.83 -19.90
C LYS A 65 -0.80 -3.30 -20.11
N ASP A 66 -1.31 -2.53 -19.15
CA ASP A 66 -2.68 -2.01 -19.17
C ASP A 66 -2.81 -0.76 -20.05
N VAL A 67 -1.69 -0.10 -20.38
CA VAL A 67 -1.64 1.06 -21.29
C VAL A 67 -2.20 0.73 -22.67
N LYS A 68 -2.12 -0.54 -23.11
CA LYS A 68 -2.74 -1.00 -24.38
C LYS A 68 -4.26 -0.80 -24.41
N LYS A 69 -4.90 -0.68 -23.25
CA LYS A 69 -6.34 -0.39 -23.08
C LYS A 69 -6.51 1.03 -22.54
N THR A 70 -6.17 2.04 -23.35
CA THR A 70 -6.04 3.46 -22.95
C THR A 70 -7.23 4.01 -22.16
N GLN A 71 -8.47 3.69 -22.57
CA GLN A 71 -9.67 4.17 -21.86
C GLN A 71 -9.77 3.60 -20.44
N ASN A 72 -9.61 2.28 -20.30
CA ASN A 72 -9.62 1.62 -18.99
C ASN A 72 -8.45 2.08 -18.12
N PHE A 73 -7.27 2.25 -18.72
CA PHE A 73 -6.10 2.78 -18.04
C PHE A 73 -6.35 4.18 -17.48
N LEU A 74 -6.90 5.10 -18.29
CA LEU A 74 -7.21 6.46 -17.86
C LEU A 74 -8.27 6.46 -16.76
N PHE A 75 -9.35 5.70 -16.93
CA PHE A 75 -10.42 5.60 -15.93
C PHE A 75 -9.90 5.06 -14.60
N ASN A 76 -9.14 3.97 -14.62
CA ASN A 76 -8.55 3.36 -13.42
C ASN A 76 -7.54 4.30 -12.75
N THR A 77 -6.76 5.04 -13.55
CA THR A 77 -5.82 6.03 -13.04
C THR A 77 -6.55 7.16 -12.30
N VAL A 78 -7.56 7.76 -12.93
CA VAL A 78 -8.36 8.83 -12.29
C VAL A 78 -9.05 8.33 -11.03
N ARG A 79 -9.61 7.11 -11.08
CA ARG A 79 -10.24 6.46 -9.92
C ARG A 79 -9.22 6.23 -8.79
N GLY A 80 -8.04 5.72 -9.11
CA GLY A 80 -6.95 5.48 -8.15
C GLY A 80 -6.47 6.77 -7.50
N VAL A 81 -6.19 7.80 -8.30
CA VAL A 81 -5.79 9.13 -7.81
C VAL A 81 -6.84 9.71 -6.89
N LYS A 82 -8.13 9.71 -7.28
CA LYS A 82 -9.21 10.19 -6.42
C LYS A 82 -9.28 9.41 -5.12
N TYR A 83 -9.21 8.08 -5.16
CA TYR A 83 -9.24 7.25 -3.96
C TYR A 83 -8.10 7.60 -3.00
N TYR A 84 -6.86 7.62 -3.49
CA TYR A 84 -5.70 7.88 -2.65
C TYR A 84 -5.63 9.31 -2.14
N LEU A 85 -6.05 10.31 -2.93
CA LEU A 85 -6.18 11.70 -2.46
C LEU A 85 -7.13 11.83 -1.26
N HIS A 86 -8.24 11.09 -1.23
CA HIS A 86 -9.15 11.08 -0.08
C HIS A 86 -8.58 10.28 1.09
N LEU A 87 -7.96 9.14 0.79
CA LEU A 87 -7.36 8.26 1.80
C LEU A 87 -6.24 8.98 2.57
N TYR A 88 -5.32 9.61 1.85
CA TYR A 88 -4.12 10.27 2.37
C TYR A 88 -4.44 11.39 3.37
N LYS A 89 -5.54 12.11 3.18
CA LYS A 89 -5.99 13.18 4.09
C LYS A 89 -6.31 12.69 5.52
N ARG A 90 -6.42 11.37 5.74
CA ARG A 90 -6.75 10.78 7.05
C ARG A 90 -5.51 10.44 7.89
N TYR A 91 -4.30 10.65 7.36
CA TYR A 91 -3.04 10.22 7.95
C TYR A 91 -2.08 11.39 8.10
N ASP A 92 -1.25 11.31 9.13
CA ASP A 92 -0.22 12.30 9.42
C ASP A 92 1.03 12.07 8.55
N VAL A 93 1.31 10.80 8.24
CA VAL A 93 2.49 10.37 7.48
C VAL A 93 2.08 9.28 6.50
N ILE A 94 2.64 9.36 5.28
CA ILE A 94 2.50 8.33 4.26
C ILE A 94 3.89 7.77 3.98
N TYR A 95 4.05 6.47 4.18
CA TYR A 95 5.25 5.73 3.82
C TYR A 95 4.96 4.88 2.58
N ILE A 96 5.80 5.00 1.57
CA ILE A 96 5.70 4.20 0.35
C ILE A 96 7.07 3.57 0.10
N ASN A 97 7.10 2.25 -0.02
CA ASN A 97 8.28 1.53 -0.47
C ASN A 97 8.02 1.02 -1.89
N THR A 98 8.85 1.44 -2.84
CA THR A 98 8.80 1.00 -4.24
C THR A 98 10.20 0.65 -4.71
N VAL A 99 10.30 -0.29 -5.64
CA VAL A 99 11.52 -0.57 -6.43
C VAL A 99 11.32 -0.03 -7.82
#